data_AF-A0A1Q8WH39-F1
#
_entry.id   AF-A0A1Q8WH39-F1
#
_cell.length_a   1.000
_cell.length_b   1.000
_cell.length_c   1.000
_cell.angle_alpha   90.00
_cell.angle_beta   90.00
_cell.angle_gamma   90.00
#
_symmetry.space_group_name_H-M   'P 1'
#
loop_
_entity.id
_entity.type
_entity.pdbx_description
1 polymer ?
#
loop_
_entity_poly.entity_id
_entity_poly.type
_entity_poly.pdbx_seq_one_letter_code
_entity_poly.pdbx_strand_id
1 'polypeptide(L)' 'IEKDRTIASVAASYDLVAQTVGNWVARYRKEHATDQDRMKASESAEIAKLKAEVRELRQENEFLKKAAAFFAKERP' A
#
# COMPACT_ATOMS: atom_id res chain seq x y z
N ILE A 1 30.44 7.53 -1.57
CA ILE A 1 29.51 7.07 -0.50
C ILE A 1 29.49 5.55 -0.58
N GLU A 2 29.93 4.84 0.45
CA GLU A 2 29.89 3.36 0.50
C GLU A 2 28.43 2.90 0.49
N LYS A 3 27.95 2.40 -0.66
CA LYS A 3 26.54 2.09 -0.89
C LYS A 3 26.08 0.73 -0.34
N ASP A 4 27.02 -0.11 0.10
CA ASP A 4 26.75 -1.53 0.41
C ASP A 4 26.81 -1.89 1.90
N ARG A 5 26.97 -0.90 2.79
CA ARG A 5 26.97 -1.17 4.24
C ARG A 5 25.56 -1.29 4.78
N THR A 6 25.33 -2.33 5.58
CA THR A 6 24.07 -2.50 6.29
C THR A 6 23.94 -1.48 7.43
N ILE A 7 22.71 -1.14 7.81
CA ILE A 7 22.43 -0.25 8.96
C ILE A 7 23.10 -0.80 10.23
N ALA A 8 23.10 -2.12 10.42
CA ALA A 8 23.74 -2.77 11.56
C ALA A 8 25.27 -2.60 11.56
N SER A 9 25.93 -2.75 10.41
CA SER A 9 27.38 -2.56 10.28
C SER A 9 27.79 -1.11 10.57
N VAL A 10 27.02 -0.14 10.05
CA VAL A 10 27.25 1.29 10.33
C VAL A 10 27.01 1.60 11.80
N ALA A 11 25.92 1.08 12.39
CA ALA A 11 25.64 1.32 13.80
C ALA A 11 26.77 0.78 14.71
N ALA A 12 27.25 -0.43 14.44
CA ALA A 12 28.35 -1.03 15.17
C ALA A 12 29.66 -0.23 15.08
N SER A 13 29.98 0.38 13.94
CA SER A 13 31.22 1.18 13.81
C SER A 13 31.21 2.48 14.64
N TYR A 14 30.02 2.92 15.07
CA TYR A 14 29.84 4.12 15.88
C TYR A 14 29.35 3.81 17.31
N ASP A 15 29.39 2.53 17.72
CA ASP A 15 28.86 2.06 19.01
C ASP A 15 27.39 2.45 19.25
N LEU A 16 26.60 2.46 18.17
CA LEU A 16 25.18 2.77 18.18
C LEU A 16 24.33 1.50 18.08
N VAL A 17 23.12 1.58 18.62
CA VAL A 17 22.10 0.55 18.38
C VAL A 17 21.54 0.69 16.96
N ALA A 18 21.43 -0.42 16.23
CA ALA A 18 20.94 -0.45 14.85
C ALA A 18 19.55 0.20 14.68
N GLN A 19 18.69 0.09 15.68
CA GLN A 19 17.37 0.74 15.70
C GLN A 19 17.47 2.27 15.63
N THR A 20 18.44 2.89 16.32
CA THR A 20 18.63 4.34 16.32
C THR A 20 18.98 4.84 14.92
N VAL A 21 19.94 4.19 14.28
CA VAL A 21 20.35 4.53 12.90
C VAL A 21 19.23 4.22 11.91
N GLY A 22 18.52 3.11 12.09
CA GLY A 22 17.34 2.76 11.29
C GLY A 22 16.24 3.81 11.35
N ASN A 23 15.95 4.35 12.55
CA ASN A 23 14.97 5.41 12.74
C ASN A 23 15.40 6.71 12.04
N TRP A 24 16.68 7.09 12.11
CA TRP A 24 17.20 8.26 11.39
C TRP A 24 17.13 8.07 9.88
N VAL A 25 17.50 6.90 9.36
CA VAL A 25 17.40 6.59 7.94
C VAL A 25 15.95 6.63 7.46
N ALA A 26 15.02 6.07 8.22
CA ALA A 26 13.60 6.10 7.90
C ALA A 26 13.07 7.55 7.86
N ARG A 27 13.44 8.37 8.85
CA ARG A 27 13.10 9.79 8.88
C ARG A 27 13.66 10.54 7.69
N TYR A 28 14.94 10.35 7.39
CA TYR A 28 15.62 10.97 6.25
C TYR A 28 14.95 10.60 4.92
N ARG A 29 14.62 9.32 4.72
CA ARG A 29 13.91 8.86 3.51
C ARG A 29 12.52 9.48 3.37
N LYS A 30 11.82 9.71 4.48
CA LYS A 30 10.51 10.37 4.48
C LYS A 30 10.63 11.86 4.15
N GLU A 31 11.58 12.55 4.77
CA GLU A 31 11.82 13.99 4.57
C GLU A 31 12.38 14.31 3.17
N HIS A 32 13.14 13.39 2.57
CA HIS A 32 13.73 13.53 1.24
C HIS A 32 13.12 12.59 0.19
N ALA A 33 11.88 12.14 0.41
CA ALA A 33 11.15 11.39 -0.60
C ALA A 33 11.03 12.25 -1.87
N THR A 34 11.47 11.70 -3.01
CA THR A 34 11.37 12.38 -4.30
C THR A 34 9.91 12.51 -4.72
N ASP A 35 9.61 13.42 -5.64
CA ASP A 35 8.26 13.53 -6.20
C ASP A 35 7.82 12.22 -6.87
N GLN A 36 8.75 11.45 -7.45
CA GLN A 36 8.48 10.12 -7.98
C GLN A 36 8.07 9.11 -6.89
N ASP A 37 8.72 9.15 -5.72
CA ASP A 37 8.36 8.26 -4.60
C ASP A 37 6.98 8.59 -4.04
N ARG A 38 6.65 9.89 -3.98
CA ARG A 38 5.33 10.37 -3.56
C ARG A 38 4.25 9.97 -4.56
N MET A 39 4.52 10.12 -5.86
CA MET A 39 3.62 9.67 -6.93
C MET A 39 3.35 8.17 -6.85
N LYS A 40 4.40 7.33 -6.72
CA LYS A 40 4.25 5.87 -6.57
C LYS A 40 3.42 5.49 -5.34
N ALA A 41 3.61 6.19 -4.22
CA ALA A 41 2.81 5.97 -3.02
C ALA A 41 1.33 6.33 -3.25
N SER A 42 1.07 7.45 -3.92
CA SER A 42 -0.28 7.89 -4.29
C SER A 42 -0.94 6.92 -5.27
N GLU A 43 -0.23 6.45 -6.29
CA GLU A 43 -0.70 5.45 -7.24
C GLU A 43 -1.07 4.14 -6.54
N SER A 44 -0.24 3.69 -5.60
CA SER A 44 -0.51 2.48 -4.81
C SER A 44 -1.78 2.61 -3.97
N ALA A 45 -2.00 3.78 -3.36
CA ALA A 45 -3.22 4.07 -2.60
C ALA A 45 -4.46 4.08 -3.50
N GLU A 46 -4.37 4.70 -4.68
CA GLU A 46 -5.48 4.73 -5.64
C GLU A 46 -5.81 3.33 -6.19
N ILE A 47 -4.79 2.52 -6.48
CA ILE A 47 -4.97 1.12 -6.90
C ILE A 47 -5.69 0.32 -5.80
N ALA A 48 -5.33 0.51 -4.53
CA ALA A 48 -5.98 -0.18 -3.42
C ALA A 48 -7.46 0.23 -3.30
N LYS A 49 -7.75 1.52 -3.42
CA LYS A 49 -9.12 2.05 -3.42
C LYS A 49 -9.94 1.50 -4.57
N LEU A 50 -9.43 1.56 -5.80
CA LEU A 50 -10.10 1.03 -6.99
C LEU A 50 -10.36 -0.47 -6.89
N LYS A 51 -9.43 -1.25 -6.33
CA LYS A 51 -9.64 -2.69 -6.09
C LYS A 51 -10.76 -2.95 -5.09
N ALA A 52 -10.88 -2.13 -4.04
CA ALA A 52 -11.98 -2.23 -3.09
C ALA A 52 -13.32 -1.90 -3.77
N GLU A 53 -13.39 -0.81 -4.52
CA GLU A 53 -14.59 -0.40 -5.24
C GLU A 53 -15.04 -1.45 -6.26
N VAL A 54 -14.12 -2.00 -7.05
CA VAL A 54 -14.44 -3.09 -7.99
C VAL A 54 -14.99 -4.33 -7.28
N ARG A 55 -14.51 -4.64 -6.07
CA ARG A 55 -15.01 -5.76 -5.28
C ARG A 55 -16.45 -5.50 -4.83
N GLU A 56 -16.73 -4.32 -4.28
CA GLU A 56 -18.09 -3.94 -3.85
C GLU A 56 -19.06 -3.95 -5.03
N LEU A 57 -18.71 -3.28 -6.14
CA LEU A 57 -19.54 -3.24 -7.34
C LEU A 57 -19.84 -4.63 -7.91
N ARG A 58 -18.87 -5.55 -7.88
CA ARG A 58 -19.10 -6.95 -8.29
C ARG A 58 -20.10 -7.64 -7.38
N GLN A 59 -20.00 -7.41 -6.08
CA GLN A 59 -20.87 -8.03 -5.08
C GLN A 59 -22.31 -7.50 -5.20
N GLU A 60 -22.48 -6.19 -5.37
CA GLU A 60 -23.77 -5.56 -5.68
C GLU A 60 -24.36 -6.09 -6.99
N ASN A 61 -23.55 -6.18 -8.05
CA ASN A 61 -24.01 -6.67 -9.34
C ASN A 61 -24.48 -8.13 -9.25
N GLU A 62 -23.78 -8.99 -8.52
CA GLU A 62 -24.20 -10.36 -8.26
C GLU A 62 -25.50 -10.43 -7.47
N PHE A 63 -25.66 -9.59 -6.44
CA PHE A 63 -26.89 -9.50 -5.67
C PHE A 63 -28.07 -9.10 -6.55
N LEU A 64 -27.91 -8.04 -7.36
CA LEU A 64 -28.96 -7.57 -8.28
C LEU A 64 -29.32 -8.62 -9.33
N LYS A 65 -28.33 -9.34 -9.87
CA LYS A 65 -28.59 -10.47 -10.79
C LYS A 65 -29.41 -11.57 -10.13
N LYS A 66 -29.10 -11.94 -8.88
CA LYS A 66 -29.87 -12.93 -8.13
C LYS A 66 -31.30 -12.44 -7.86
N ALA A 67 -31.47 -11.18 -7.47
CA ALA A 67 -32.78 -10.57 -7.28
C ALA A 67 -33.61 -10.55 -8.57
N ALA A 68 -33.01 -10.12 -9.69
CA ALA A 68 -33.67 -10.13 -11.00
C ALA A 68 -34.10 -11.54 -11.41
N ALA A 69 -33.24 -12.55 -11.21
CA ALA A 69 -33.57 -13.94 -11.50
C ALA A 69 -34.70 -14.50 -10.61
N PHE A 70 -34.75 -14.09 -9.33
CA PHE A 70 -35.82 -14.43 -8.42
C PHE A 70 -37.16 -13.86 -8.89
N PHE A 71 -37.23 -12.54 -9.16
CA PHE A 71 -38.45 -11.90 -9.62
C PHE A 71 -38.91 -12.35 -11.01
N ALA A 72 -37.98 -12.75 -11.89
CA ALA A 72 -38.34 -13.32 -13.19
C ALA A 72 -39.04 -14.68 -13.06
N LYS A 73 -38.76 -15.45 -12.00
CA LYS A 73 -39.40 -16.76 -11.72
C LYS A 73 -40.74 -16.63 -11.00
N GLU A 74 -40.97 -15.55 -10.25
CA GLU A 74 -42.24 -15.31 -9.53
C GLU A 74 -43.36 -14.71 -10.40
N ARG A 75 -43.14 -14.53 -11.71
CA ARG A 75 -44.21 -14.10 -12.61
C ARG A 75 -45.15 -15.29 -12.92
N PRO A 76 -46.46 -15.19 -12.65
CA PRO A 76 -47.46 -16.18 -13.04
C PRO A 76 -47.65 -16.26 -14.56
#